data_AF-A0A5J6NBU4-F1
#
_entry.id   AF-A0A5J6NBU4-F1
#
_cell.length_a   1.000
_cell.length_b   1.000
_cell.length_c   1.000
_cell.angle_alpha   90.00
_cell.angle_beta   90.00
_cell.angle_gamma   90.00
#
_symmetry.space_group_name_H-M   'P 1'
#
loop_
_entity.id
_entity.type
_entity.pdbx_description
1 polymer ?
#
loop_
_entity_poly.entity_id
_entity_poly.type
_entity_poly.pdbx_seq_one_letter_code
_entity_poly.pdbx_strand_id
1 'polypeptide(L)'
;GFLYFNLMVRCFDPSRGLMKSKLMWKNPVKKSMRSPRLRWTTTLHARFVHAVQLLGGHERATPKSVLELMDVRDLTLAHVKSHLQVWLFCIFLSS
;
A
#
# COMPACT_ATOMS: atom_id res chain seq x y z
N GLY A 1 -1.65 -13.82 -10.71
CA GLY A 1 -1.56 -12.35 -10.92
C GLY A 1 -2.87 -11.63 -10.66
N PHE A 2 -3.82 -11.64 -11.61
CA PHE A 2 -5.04 -10.82 -11.59
C PHE A 2 -6.08 -11.20 -10.52
N LEU A 3 -6.17 -12.48 -10.11
CA LEU A 3 -7.06 -12.94 -9.04
C LEU A 3 -6.60 -12.48 -7.65
N TYR A 4 -5.29 -12.55 -7.37
CA TYR A 4 -4.70 -12.01 -6.15
C TYR A 4 -4.91 -10.50 -6.06
N PHE A 5 -4.78 -9.79 -7.19
CA PHE A 5 -5.08 -8.37 -7.26
C PHE A 5 -6.53 -8.04 -6.88
N ASN A 6 -7.51 -8.77 -7.43
CA ASN A 6 -8.93 -8.61 -7.04
C ASN A 6 -9.18 -8.96 -5.57
N LEU A 7 -8.52 -10.00 -5.05
CA LEU A 7 -8.61 -10.36 -3.64
C LEU A 7 -7.99 -9.28 -2.73
N MET A 8 -6.86 -8.70 -3.12
CA MET A 8 -6.16 -7.65 -2.39
C MET A 8 -6.97 -6.34 -2.33
N VAL A 9 -7.67 -5.99 -3.42
CA VAL A 9 -8.61 -4.86 -3.47
C VAL A 9 -9.87 -5.10 -2.60
N ARG A 10 -10.28 -6.36 -2.41
CA ARG A 10 -11.41 -6.73 -1.55
C ARG A 10 -11.06 -6.95 -0.08
N CYS A 11 -9.82 -7.32 0.23
CA CYS A 11 -9.36 -7.57 1.60
C CYS A 11 -9.06 -6.29 2.38
N PHE A 12 -8.70 -5.19 1.72
CA PHE A 12 -8.44 -3.91 2.37
C PHE A 12 -9.69 -3.00 2.38
N ASP A 13 -10.82 -3.53 2.86
CA ASP A 13 -11.88 -2.68 3.40
C ASP A 13 -11.78 -2.68 4.94
N PRO A 14 -11.23 -1.61 5.56
CA PRO A 14 -11.10 -1.55 7.02
C PRO A 14 -12.43 -1.27 7.75
N SER A 15 -13.61 -1.51 7.15
CA SER A 15 -14.89 -1.41 7.89
C SER A 15 -15.23 -2.65 8.70
N ARG A 16 -14.43 -3.74 8.62
CA ARG A 16 -14.62 -4.87 9.54
C ARG A 16 -13.81 -4.61 10.80
N GLY A 17 -14.52 -4.06 11.78
CA GLY A 17 -14.02 -3.83 13.12
C GLY A 17 -13.41 -5.10 13.71
N LEU A 18 -12.15 -4.97 14.14
CA LEU A 18 -11.62 -5.79 15.21
C LEU A 18 -10.97 -4.82 16.19
N MET A 19 -11.65 -4.62 17.30
CA MET A 19 -11.13 -3.93 18.47
C MET A 19 -9.91 -4.72 18.95
N LYS A 20 -8.70 -4.30 18.55
CA LYS A 20 -7.45 -4.79 19.14
C LYS A 20 -6.97 -3.79 20.16
N SER A 21 -7.18 -4.21 21.40
CA SER A 21 -6.71 -3.65 22.64
C SER A 21 -5.19 -3.48 22.68
N LYS A 22 -4.78 -2.32 23.19
CA LYS A 22 -3.62 -2.10 24.08
C LYS A 22 -2.23 -2.50 23.53
N LEU A 23 -1.65 -1.64 22.69
CA LEU A 23 -0.23 -1.27 22.84
C LEU A 23 0.03 0.09 22.17
N MET A 24 0.28 1.11 22.99
CA MET A 24 0.61 2.46 22.56
C MET A 24 2.08 2.50 22.11
N TRP A 25 2.35 2.75 20.83
CA TRP A 25 3.57 3.44 20.43
C TRP A 25 3.20 4.84 19.96
N LYS A 26 3.71 5.84 20.67
CA LYS A 26 3.38 7.25 20.55
C LYS A 26 3.67 7.80 19.14
N ASN A 27 2.71 8.53 18.56
CA ASN A 27 2.94 9.74 17.74
C ASN A 27 1.64 10.57 17.69
N PRO A 28 1.67 11.90 17.82
CA PRO A 28 0.50 12.70 18.21
C PRO A 28 -0.45 13.03 17.04
N VAL A 29 -1.75 12.86 17.33
CA VAL A 29 -2.92 13.64 16.91
C VAL A 29 -2.89 14.27 15.50
N LYS A 30 -3.61 13.65 14.55
CA LYS A 30 -4.59 14.36 13.70
C LYS A 30 -5.82 13.48 13.48
N LYS A 31 -6.98 14.03 13.85
CA LYS A 31 -8.32 13.47 13.65
C LYS A 31 -8.46 12.93 12.21
N SER A 32 -8.79 11.64 12.06
CA SER A 32 -9.32 11.14 10.80
C SER A 32 -10.78 11.60 10.67
N MET A 33 -10.95 12.87 10.30
CA MET A 33 -12.04 13.22 9.38
C MET A 33 -11.86 12.24 8.22
N ARG A 34 -12.85 11.35 8.01
CA ARG A 34 -12.84 10.24 7.03
C ARG A 34 -12.10 10.64 5.75
N SER A 35 -10.78 10.42 5.72
CA SER A 35 -10.01 10.62 4.51
C SER A 35 -10.51 9.54 3.56
N PRO A 36 -10.90 9.89 2.32
CA PRO A 36 -11.39 8.91 1.36
C PRO A 36 -10.38 7.77 1.28
N ARG A 37 -10.83 6.56 1.66
CA ARG A 37 -9.97 5.39 1.72
C ARG A 37 -9.40 5.16 0.33
N LEU A 38 -8.09 5.24 0.20
CA LEU A 38 -7.44 5.01 -1.08
C LEU A 38 -7.72 3.59 -1.54
N ARG A 39 -8.24 3.46 -2.77
CA ARG A 39 -8.47 2.17 -3.43
C ARG A 39 -7.34 1.91 -4.42
N TRP A 40 -6.67 0.79 -4.27
CA TRP A 40 -5.69 0.31 -5.24
C TRP A 40 -6.41 -0.15 -6.51
N THR A 41 -6.69 0.76 -7.44
CA THR A 41 -7.25 0.42 -8.76
C THR A 41 -6.20 -0.21 -9.66
N THR A 42 -6.63 -0.91 -10.70
CA THR A 42 -5.71 -1.54 -11.67
C THR A 42 -4.76 -0.52 -12.28
N THR A 43 -5.24 0.68 -12.60
CA THR A 43 -4.44 1.78 -13.14
C THR A 43 -3.39 2.29 -12.13
N LEU A 44 -3.78 2.42 -10.87
CA LEU A 44 -2.87 2.89 -9.81
C LEU A 44 -1.80 1.83 -9.51
N HIS A 45 -2.18 0.55 -9.54
CA HIS A 45 -1.25 -0.57 -9.42
C HIS A 45 -0.27 -0.67 -10.60
N ALA A 46 -0.73 -0.45 -11.84
CA ALA A 46 0.16 -0.44 -13.00
C ALA A 46 1.24 0.65 -12.87
N ARG A 47 0.86 1.85 -12.39
CA ARG A 47 1.82 2.92 -12.08
C ARG A 47 2.81 2.52 -10.98
N PHE A 48 2.34 1.84 -9.93
CA PHE A 48 3.20 1.31 -8.87
C PHE A 48 4.23 0.32 -9.42
N VAL A 49 3.79 -0.68 -10.21
CA VAL A 49 4.69 -1.68 -10.80
C VAL A 49 5.72 -1.00 -11.71
N HIS A 50 5.27 -0.06 -12.54
CA HIS A 50 6.17 0.72 -13.40
C HIS A 50 7.19 1.53 -12.59
N ALA A 51 6.77 2.20 -11.51
CA ALA A 51 7.68 2.93 -10.62
C ALA A 51 8.70 2.00 -9.94
N VAL A 52 8.28 0.81 -9.49
CA VAL A 52 9.18 -0.19 -8.90
C VAL A 52 10.16 -0.75 -9.93
N GLN A 53 9.70 -1.00 -11.17
CA GLN A 53 10.56 -1.42 -12.27
C GLN A 53 11.61 -0.36 -12.61
N LEU A 54 11.23 0.92 -12.68
CA LEU A 54 12.15 2.03 -12.91
C LEU A 54 13.22 2.17 -11.82
N LEU A 55 12.88 1.84 -10.56
CA LEU A 55 13.82 1.86 -9.44
C LEU A 55 14.77 0.65 -9.42
N GLY A 56 14.69 -0.26 -10.40
CA GLY A 56 15.54 -1.46 -10.47
C GLY A 56 15.00 -2.65 -9.68
N GLY A 57 13.68 -2.70 -9.45
CA GLY A 57 13.00 -3.83 -8.82
C GLY A 57 12.88 -3.74 -7.30
N HIS A 58 12.47 -4.86 -6.70
CA HIS A 58 12.03 -4.93 -5.31
C HIS A 58 13.13 -4.69 -4.25
N GLU A 59 14.41 -4.88 -4.60
CA GLU A 59 15.51 -4.72 -3.66
C GLU A 59 15.94 -3.26 -3.50
N ARG A 60 15.66 -2.43 -4.51
CA ARG A 60 16.11 -1.03 -4.57
C ARG A 60 14.95 -0.04 -4.45
N ALA A 61 13.71 -0.50 -4.61
CA ALA A 61 12.54 0.37 -4.52
C ALA A 61 12.25 0.78 -3.06
N THR A 62 12.55 2.04 -2.73
CA THR A 62 12.14 2.62 -1.43
C THR A 62 10.69 3.11 -1.49
N PRO A 63 9.89 2.99 -0.41
CA PRO A 63 8.51 3.46 -0.41
C PRO A 63 8.40 4.99 -0.64
N LYS A 64 9.45 5.74 -0.31
CA LYS A 64 9.51 7.18 -0.54
C LYS A 64 9.70 7.50 -2.03
N SER A 65 10.68 6.88 -2.67
CA SER A 65 10.92 7.08 -4.10
C SER A 65 9.76 6.58 -4.97
N VAL A 66 9.11 5.47 -4.58
CA VAL A 66 7.90 5.00 -5.27
C VAL A 66 6.75 6.01 -5.15
N LEU A 67 6.55 6.59 -3.95
CA LEU A 67 5.53 7.63 -3.75
C LEU A 67 5.81 8.87 -4.62
N GLU A 68 7.06 9.34 -4.64
CA GLU A 68 7.48 10.49 -5.45
C GLU A 68 7.30 10.23 -6.95
N LEU A 69 7.62 9.02 -7.44
CA LEU A 69 7.44 8.66 -8.85
C LEU A 69 5.97 8.53 -9.25
N MET A 70 5.09 8.12 -8.32
CA MET A 70 3.67 7.96 -8.64
C MET A 70 2.92 9.30 -8.69
N ASP A 71 3.43 10.33 -8.01
CA ASP A 71 2.88 11.71 -7.96
C ASP A 71 1.34 11.76 -7.76
N VAL A 72 0.80 10.89 -6.91
CA VAL A 72 -0.65 10.84 -6.62
C VAL A 72 -0.93 11.59 -5.33
N ARG A 73 -1.69 12.69 -5.42
CA ARG A 73 -2.01 13.57 -4.27
C ARG A 73 -2.72 12.88 -3.10
N ASP A 74 -3.54 11.87 -3.37
CA ASP A 74 -4.25 11.09 -2.34
C ASP A 74 -3.47 9.86 -1.84
N LEU A 75 -2.29 9.61 -2.42
CA LEU A 75 -1.41 8.52 -2.02
C LEU A 75 -0.49 8.98 -0.90
N THR A 76 -0.32 8.13 0.11
CA THR A 76 0.53 8.43 1.27
C THR A 76 1.59 7.35 1.40
N LEU A 77 2.67 7.67 2.10
CA LEU A 77 3.76 6.73 2.36
C LEU A 77 3.26 5.45 3.06
N ALA A 78 2.24 5.56 3.92
CA ALA A 78 1.63 4.43 4.60
C ALA A 78 0.95 3.47 3.61
N HIS A 79 0.24 4.00 2.61
CA HIS A 79 -0.38 3.18 1.55
C HIS A 79 0.68 2.42 0.76
N VAL A 80 1.74 3.12 0.34
CA VAL A 80 2.84 2.51 -0.44
C VAL A 80 3.58 1.47 0.39
N LYS A 81 3.89 1.74 1.65
CA LYS A 81 4.58 0.80 2.55
C LYS A 81 3.77 -0.49 2.73
N SER A 82 2.47 -0.38 3.03
CA SER A 82 1.60 -1.55 3.19
C SER A 82 1.48 -2.35 1.89
N HIS A 83 1.39 -1.68 0.75
CA HIS A 83 1.28 -2.34 -0.56
C HIS A 83 2.58 -3.04 -0.95
N LEU A 84 3.72 -2.39 -0.73
CA LEU A 84 5.05 -2.94 -0.97
C LEU A 84 5.29 -4.19 -0.11
N GLN A 85 4.90 -4.16 1.18
CA GLN A 85 5.02 -5.32 2.07
C GLN A 85 4.25 -6.54 1.58
N VAL A 86 3.00 -6.36 1.14
CA VAL A 86 2.18 -7.48 0.62
C VAL A 86 2.69 -7.95 -0.75
N TRP A 87 3.14 -7.04 -1.60
CA TRP A 87 3.74 -7.38 -2.89
C TRP A 87 5.03 -8.19 -2.71
N LEU A 88 5.91 -7.79 -1.79
CA LEU A 88 7.10 -8.56 -1.41
C LEU A 88 6.71 -9.94 -0.87
N PHE A 89 5.74 -10.03 0.03
CA PHE A 89 5.25 -11.31 0.55
C PHE A 89 4.73 -12.23 -0.56
N CYS A 90 4.05 -11.66 -1.56
CA CYS A 90 3.58 -12.41 -2.73
C CYS A 90 4.73 -12.89 -3.63
N ILE A 91 5.81 -12.11 -3.75
CA ILE A 91 7.02 -12.52 -4.47
C ILE A 91 7.69 -13.69 -3.75
N PHE A 92 7.89 -13.59 -2.44
CA PHE A 92 8.52 -14.65 -1.65
C PHE A 92 7.69 -15.94 -1.59
N LEU A 93 6.36 -15.86 -1.59
CA LEU A 93 5.49 -17.05 -1.62
C LEU A 93 5.41 -17.72 -3.01
N SER A 94 5.78 -17.00 -4.07
CA SER A 94 5.69 -17.50 -5.45
C SER A 94 7.04 -18.00 -5.97
N SER A 95 8.11 -17.94 -5.18
CA SER A 95 9.48 -18.32 -5.54
C SER A 95 9.98 -19.53 -4.74
#